data_AF-A0A2S4WHI0-F1
#
_entry.id   AF-A0A2S4WHI0-F1
#
_cell.length_a   1.000
_cell.length_b   1.000
_cell.length_c   1.000
_cell.angle_alpha   90.00
_cell.angle_beta   90.00
_cell.angle_gamma   90.00
#
_symmetry.space_group_name_H-M   'P 1'
#
loop_
_entity.id
_entity.type
_entity.pdbx_description
1 polymer ?
#
loop_
_entity_poly.entity_id
_entity_poly.type
_entity_poly.pdbx_seq_one_letter_code
_entity_poly.pdbx_strand_id
1 'polypeptide(L)'
;MAQAKKPLPISDPPPASTPDHNGIKGAPQPPTVTIPDLSVEAKRKNWELPLAMGQGFSTFIDHDTILDKQQYPLFPNRSTTYVLPVDGPTIKIFRKVGYSHIDTHASWTGGLWKVINITCLGVMLCDQEECDYAGPSPTGRDKIKELLSRNSPCPGAAGRCKGKVYWQDCRTTRCRVNIHKSGWGLLRHEGFHDHPWPTPKKPDLEALEEFFDEVKKNPKATALQLRVGTGTGSDNHKPISSLVDIHESLGNADRLRYYRRLALKEVEECASKKNGGSGGDSVIFDMIQWHKMGLEMISSGHGEGQEHYTFQTRWMSQMLLSRREEGNKLYSGGLISDVTYKFFKNGYLLTTSIYCDDINRWIPVQLSWILGLSESYYEIHFTVLFRQFLLPSISPAEREALATSIVDFSQAQQNGFVAAYCRVFGKISRTEALKKLKGCREHFVNLSYVSRGIQQNVKLDAFVDMAMALIELDLDGRTHEERIDEMSHLP
;
A
#
# COMPACT_ATOMS: atom_id res chain seq x y z
N MET A 1 -12.47 51.30 53.47
CA MET A 1 -13.76 51.41 54.16
C MET A 1 -14.84 51.21 53.10
N ALA A 2 -15.44 50.04 52.89
CA ALA A 2 -16.08 49.09 53.82
C ALA A 2 -17.47 49.55 54.30
N GLN A 3 -18.52 49.11 53.59
CA GLN A 3 -19.89 48.93 54.08
C GLN A 3 -20.35 47.57 53.49
N ALA A 4 -20.31 46.48 54.26
CA ALA A 4 -21.30 46.07 55.27
C ALA A 4 -22.51 45.34 54.65
N LYS A 5 -22.37 44.02 54.42
CA LYS A 5 -23.51 43.11 54.18
C LYS A 5 -24.20 42.79 55.52
N LYS A 6 -25.54 42.76 55.54
CA LYS A 6 -26.31 42.19 56.65
C LYS A 6 -26.34 40.66 56.58
N PRO A 7 -26.30 39.94 57.73
CA PRO A 7 -26.38 38.47 57.77
C PRO A 7 -27.83 37.96 57.87
N LEU A 8 -28.02 36.69 57.51
CA LEU A 8 -29.19 35.87 57.86
C LEU A 8 -28.70 34.58 58.56
N PRO A 9 -29.54 33.88 59.35
CA PRO A 9 -29.06 33.09 60.49
C PRO A 9 -28.71 31.63 60.17
N ILE A 10 -27.91 31.06 61.07
CA ILE A 10 -27.59 29.63 61.16
C ILE A 10 -28.65 28.94 62.04
N SER A 11 -28.95 27.67 61.73
CA SER A 11 -29.64 26.74 62.65
C SER A 11 -28.93 25.39 62.65
N ASP A 12 -28.61 24.87 63.84
CA ASP A 12 -27.74 23.71 64.06
C ASP A 12 -28.41 22.33 63.86
N PRO A 13 -27.63 21.25 63.64
CA PRO A 13 -28.12 19.88 63.39
C PRO A 13 -28.26 19.02 64.65
N PRO A 14 -29.10 17.97 64.62
CA PRO A 14 -28.63 16.62 65.04
C PRO A 14 -29.39 15.45 64.35
N PRO A 15 -29.08 14.16 64.65
CA PRO A 15 -27.78 13.50 64.88
C PRO A 15 -27.60 12.25 63.97
N ALA A 16 -26.50 11.52 64.12
CA ALA A 16 -26.15 10.32 63.34
C ALA A 16 -26.58 8.99 63.98
N SER A 17 -26.74 7.94 63.16
CA SER A 17 -26.68 6.53 63.59
C SER A 17 -26.14 5.58 62.49
N THR A 18 -25.20 4.73 62.89
CA THR A 18 -24.63 3.56 62.18
C THR A 18 -24.31 2.48 63.24
N PRO A 19 -23.98 1.21 62.91
CA PRO A 19 -23.97 0.50 61.62
C PRO A 19 -25.11 -0.59 61.62
N ASP A 20 -25.12 -1.76 60.97
CA ASP A 20 -24.18 -2.52 60.12
C ASP A 20 -24.92 -3.60 59.26
N HIS A 21 -24.13 -4.38 58.51
CA HIS A 21 -24.31 -5.77 58.06
C HIS A 21 -24.97 -6.10 56.71
N ASN A 22 -24.08 -6.57 55.82
CA ASN A 22 -24.24 -7.67 54.85
C ASN A 22 -25.11 -7.47 53.60
N GLY A 23 -24.43 -7.31 52.45
CA GLY A 23 -25.06 -7.41 51.12
C GLY A 23 -24.11 -7.18 49.93
N ILE A 24 -23.09 -8.04 49.73
CA ILE A 24 -22.31 -8.01 48.48
C ILE A 24 -23.20 -8.44 47.31
N LYS A 25 -23.46 -7.55 46.33
CA LYS A 25 -23.73 -7.90 44.91
C LYS A 25 -23.84 -6.66 44.01
N GLY A 26 -23.14 -6.71 42.86
CA GLY A 26 -23.44 -5.89 41.68
C GLY A 26 -22.69 -4.56 41.56
N ALA A 27 -21.62 -4.53 40.77
CA ALA A 27 -21.15 -3.29 40.17
C ALA A 27 -22.19 -2.77 39.14
N PRO A 28 -22.30 -1.45 38.90
CA PRO A 28 -23.19 -0.92 37.88
C PRO A 28 -22.78 -1.45 36.51
N GLN A 29 -23.71 -2.07 35.78
CA GLN A 29 -23.47 -2.39 34.38
C GLN A 29 -23.37 -1.09 33.56
N PRO A 30 -22.46 -1.00 32.56
CA PRO A 30 -22.48 0.11 31.63
C PRO A 30 -23.83 0.15 30.90
N PRO A 31 -24.34 1.34 30.53
CA PRO A 31 -25.67 1.47 29.94
C PRO A 31 -25.76 0.65 28.65
N THR A 32 -26.68 -0.30 28.62
CA THR A 32 -27.04 -1.06 27.42
C THR A 32 -27.50 -0.08 26.35
N VAL A 33 -26.72 0.08 25.28
CA VAL A 33 -27.10 0.91 24.13
C VAL A 33 -28.25 0.22 23.41
N THR A 34 -29.48 0.60 23.77
CA THR A 34 -30.68 0.24 23.03
C THR A 34 -30.64 0.96 21.70
N ILE A 35 -30.33 0.23 20.62
CA ILE A 35 -30.35 0.76 19.25
C ILE A 35 -31.80 1.16 18.95
N PRO A 36 -32.11 2.44 18.67
CA PRO A 36 -33.45 2.84 18.31
C PRO A 36 -33.81 2.27 16.94
N ASP A 37 -34.92 1.53 16.85
CA ASP A 37 -35.53 1.23 15.55
C ASP A 37 -36.16 2.51 15.01
N LEU A 38 -35.54 3.08 13.97
CA LEU A 38 -35.94 4.34 13.34
C LEU A 38 -36.24 4.11 11.85
N SER A 39 -37.24 3.28 11.61
CA SER A 39 -37.85 3.04 10.30
C SER A 39 -38.67 4.24 9.77
N VAL A 40 -38.04 5.43 9.68
CA VAL A 40 -38.57 6.59 8.94
C VAL A 40 -37.50 7.22 8.03
N GLU A 41 -36.79 6.39 7.26
CA GLU A 41 -36.16 6.88 6.03
C GLU A 41 -37.27 7.17 5.01
N ALA A 42 -37.65 8.44 4.87
CA ALA A 42 -38.40 8.88 3.69
C ALA A 42 -37.62 8.45 2.44
N LYS A 43 -38.26 7.70 1.52
CA LYS A 43 -37.63 7.12 0.32
C LYS A 43 -37.01 8.21 -0.55
N ARG A 44 -35.74 8.54 -0.29
CA ARG A 44 -35.00 9.59 -1.02
C ARG A 44 -34.86 9.16 -2.47
N LYS A 45 -35.16 10.06 -3.42
CA LYS A 45 -35.07 9.74 -4.84
C LYS A 45 -33.61 9.39 -5.19
N ASN A 46 -33.42 8.25 -5.84
CA ASN A 46 -32.12 7.86 -6.38
C ASN A 46 -31.70 8.89 -7.44
N TRP A 47 -30.43 9.30 -7.40
CA TRP A 47 -29.91 10.21 -8.42
C TRP A 47 -29.82 9.48 -9.77
N GLU A 48 -30.41 10.09 -10.79
CA GLU A 48 -30.33 9.64 -12.18
C GLU A 48 -29.00 10.07 -12.84
N LEU A 49 -28.68 9.50 -14.00
CA LEU A 49 -27.54 9.95 -14.81
C LEU A 49 -27.80 11.36 -15.37
N PRO A 50 -26.81 12.27 -15.35
CA PRO A 50 -26.99 13.64 -15.81
C PRO A 50 -26.90 13.75 -17.34
N LEU A 51 -27.85 13.15 -18.06
CA LEU A 51 -27.86 13.06 -19.53
C LEU A 51 -27.89 14.43 -20.23
N ALA A 52 -28.55 15.43 -19.62
CA ALA A 52 -28.58 16.80 -20.13
C ALA A 52 -27.24 17.58 -19.92
N MET A 53 -26.31 17.03 -19.13
CA MET A 53 -24.97 17.60 -18.89
C MET A 53 -25.05 19.11 -18.55
N GLY A 54 -24.27 19.96 -19.22
CA GLY A 54 -24.27 21.42 -19.00
C GLY A 54 -25.57 22.15 -19.35
N GLN A 55 -26.54 21.51 -20.02
CA GLN A 55 -27.87 22.09 -20.27
C GLN A 55 -28.83 21.89 -19.09
N GLY A 56 -28.56 20.92 -18.21
CA GLY A 56 -29.43 20.58 -17.06
C GLY A 56 -28.77 20.74 -15.68
N PHE A 57 -27.48 21.08 -15.63
CA PHE A 57 -26.73 21.22 -14.38
C PHE A 57 -25.81 22.45 -14.42
N SER A 58 -25.81 23.21 -13.33
CA SER A 58 -24.89 24.32 -13.05
C SER A 58 -24.16 24.06 -11.72
N THR A 59 -23.04 24.77 -11.51
CA THR A 59 -22.36 24.78 -10.21
C THR A 59 -23.17 25.63 -9.22
N PHE A 60 -23.43 25.06 -8.05
CA PHE A 60 -24.09 25.69 -6.92
C PHE A 60 -23.38 25.23 -5.64
N ILE A 61 -22.72 26.16 -4.95
CA ILE A 61 -22.02 25.90 -3.69
C ILE A 61 -22.92 26.35 -2.54
N ASP A 62 -23.32 25.41 -1.69
CA ASP A 62 -24.17 25.67 -0.53
C ASP A 62 -23.31 25.92 0.73
N HIS A 63 -23.94 26.45 1.77
CA HIS A 63 -23.32 26.81 3.04
C HIS A 63 -22.61 25.60 3.70
N ASP A 64 -21.62 25.91 4.54
CA ASP A 64 -20.75 24.94 5.23
C ASP A 64 -19.92 24.04 4.30
N THR A 65 -19.89 24.35 3.00
CA THR A 65 -18.94 23.75 2.04
C THR A 65 -17.61 24.47 2.09
N ILE A 66 -16.51 23.71 2.21
CA ILE A 66 -15.14 24.27 2.11
C ILE A 66 -14.60 24.00 0.70
N LEU A 67 -14.19 25.07 0.02
CA LEU A 67 -13.54 25.06 -1.28
C LEU A 67 -12.01 25.01 -1.15
N ASP A 68 -11.33 24.42 -2.13
CA ASP A 68 -9.87 24.53 -2.29
C ASP A 68 -9.45 25.82 -3.03
N LYS A 69 -8.15 26.03 -3.27
CA LYS A 69 -7.67 27.21 -4.03
C LYS A 69 -8.15 27.18 -5.49
N GLN A 70 -8.42 26.00 -6.07
CA GLN A 70 -9.07 25.86 -7.38
C GLN A 70 -10.59 26.12 -7.40
N GLN A 71 -11.19 26.53 -6.27
CA GLN A 71 -12.65 26.72 -6.10
C GLN A 71 -13.47 25.43 -6.27
N TYR A 72 -12.85 24.26 -6.11
CA TYR A 72 -13.52 22.97 -6.11
C TYR A 72 -13.95 22.60 -4.68
N PRO A 73 -15.17 22.06 -4.47
CA PRO A 73 -15.65 21.68 -3.14
C PRO A 73 -14.93 20.44 -2.62
N LEU A 74 -13.85 20.68 -1.86
CA LEU A 74 -13.07 19.65 -1.18
C LEU A 74 -13.84 19.02 -0.02
N PHE A 75 -14.59 19.83 0.73
CA PHE A 75 -15.54 19.36 1.75
C PHE A 75 -16.95 19.82 1.37
N PRO A 76 -17.63 19.15 0.41
CA PRO A 76 -18.99 19.49 0.05
C PRO A 76 -19.93 19.23 1.23
N ASN A 77 -20.84 20.17 1.49
CA ASN A 77 -21.87 20.04 2.51
C ASN A 77 -23.23 20.50 1.95
N ARG A 78 -24.31 20.26 2.71
CA ARG A 78 -25.69 20.62 2.35
C ARG A 78 -26.06 20.19 0.92
N SER A 79 -26.59 21.08 0.08
CA SER A 79 -27.04 20.76 -1.28
C SER A 79 -26.05 21.17 -2.39
N THR A 80 -24.75 20.99 -2.17
CA THR A 80 -23.70 21.41 -3.11
C THR A 80 -23.64 20.57 -4.40
N THR A 81 -23.55 21.25 -5.54
CA THR A 81 -23.35 20.66 -6.88
C THR A 81 -22.20 21.38 -7.59
N TYR A 82 -21.29 20.65 -8.23
CA TYR A 82 -20.18 21.23 -8.98
C TYR A 82 -20.04 20.58 -10.35
N VAL A 83 -20.05 21.41 -11.40
CA VAL A 83 -19.91 21.01 -12.79
C VAL A 83 -18.46 21.25 -13.24
N LEU A 84 -17.84 20.23 -13.82
CA LEU A 84 -16.60 20.32 -14.57
C LEU A 84 -16.95 20.36 -16.07
N PRO A 85 -16.91 21.53 -16.75
CA PRO A 85 -17.15 21.61 -18.18
C PRO A 85 -15.99 21.01 -18.99
N VAL A 86 -16.25 20.62 -20.24
CA VAL A 86 -15.26 19.99 -21.14
C VAL A 86 -14.08 20.93 -21.39
N ASP A 87 -14.37 22.18 -21.73
CA ASP A 87 -13.37 23.23 -21.99
C ASP A 87 -13.03 24.02 -20.70
N GLY A 88 -13.21 23.39 -19.53
CA GLY A 88 -12.99 23.99 -18.22
C GLY A 88 -11.53 24.05 -17.78
N PRO A 89 -11.24 24.79 -16.70
CA PRO A 89 -9.94 24.70 -16.04
C PRO A 89 -9.71 23.28 -15.51
N THR A 90 -8.47 22.78 -15.64
CA THR A 90 -8.09 21.46 -15.13
C THR A 90 -8.09 21.45 -13.60
N ILE A 91 -9.10 20.81 -13.01
CA ILE A 91 -9.18 20.57 -11.56
C ILE A 91 -8.40 19.31 -11.20
N LYS A 92 -7.26 19.48 -10.52
CA LYS A 92 -6.27 18.42 -10.25
C LYS A 92 -6.82 17.30 -9.38
N ILE A 93 -7.66 17.66 -8.40
CA ILE A 93 -8.26 16.72 -7.44
C ILE A 93 -9.69 16.30 -7.79
N PHE A 94 -10.20 16.59 -8.99
CA PHE A 94 -11.58 16.25 -9.35
C PHE A 94 -11.86 14.76 -9.10
N ARG A 95 -12.99 14.47 -8.44
CA ARG A 95 -13.40 13.18 -7.83
C ARG A 95 -12.90 12.88 -6.40
N LYS A 96 -12.19 13.79 -5.74
CA LYS A 96 -11.74 13.64 -4.34
C LYS A 96 -12.55 14.50 -3.39
N VAL A 97 -12.57 14.10 -2.12
CA VAL A 97 -13.10 14.87 -0.99
C VAL A 97 -12.11 14.76 0.17
N GLY A 98 -12.11 15.75 1.07
CA GLY A 98 -11.15 15.85 2.17
C GLY A 98 -11.46 14.99 3.39
N TYR A 99 -12.71 14.54 3.56
CA TYR A 99 -13.14 13.71 4.70
C TYR A 99 -12.88 12.20 4.50
N SER A 100 -12.80 11.44 5.60
CA SER A 100 -12.70 9.97 5.55
C SER A 100 -13.94 9.36 4.89
N HIS A 101 -13.72 8.57 3.84
CA HIS A 101 -14.78 7.96 3.05
C HIS A 101 -14.42 6.56 2.55
N ILE A 102 -15.44 5.81 2.16
CA ILE A 102 -15.33 4.70 1.19
C ILE A 102 -15.98 5.11 -0.12
N ASP A 103 -15.50 4.57 -1.23
CA ASP A 103 -16.09 4.79 -2.56
C ASP A 103 -16.51 3.50 -3.25
N THR A 104 -17.58 3.58 -4.05
CA THR A 104 -17.99 2.50 -4.96
C THR A 104 -17.98 3.01 -6.39
N HIS A 105 -17.35 2.25 -7.29
CA HIS A 105 -17.19 2.61 -8.70
C HIS A 105 -18.11 1.75 -9.56
N ALA A 106 -18.82 2.37 -10.49
CA ALA A 106 -19.61 1.68 -11.50
C ALA A 106 -19.37 2.27 -12.89
N SER A 107 -19.48 1.42 -13.91
CA SER A 107 -19.45 1.78 -15.32
C SER A 107 -20.86 1.62 -15.89
N TRP A 108 -21.41 2.67 -16.49
CA TRP A 108 -22.79 2.70 -17.00
C TRP A 108 -22.79 2.94 -18.52
N THR A 109 -23.87 2.51 -19.18
CA THR A 109 -24.12 2.71 -20.63
C THR A 109 -22.88 2.42 -21.50
N GLY A 110 -22.38 1.18 -21.45
CA GLY A 110 -21.22 0.75 -22.26
C GLY A 110 -19.89 1.44 -21.94
N GLY A 111 -19.75 2.08 -20.77
CA GLY A 111 -18.53 2.79 -20.38
C GLY A 111 -18.48 4.27 -20.78
N LEU A 112 -19.59 4.84 -21.26
CA LEU A 112 -19.69 6.29 -21.47
C LEU A 112 -19.68 7.08 -20.16
N TRP A 113 -20.19 6.48 -19.07
CA TRP A 113 -20.28 7.10 -17.76
C TRP A 113 -19.54 6.29 -16.70
N LYS A 114 -18.58 6.93 -16.02
CA LYS A 114 -18.06 6.46 -14.73
C LYS A 114 -18.87 7.11 -13.61
N VAL A 115 -19.35 6.30 -12.68
CA VAL A 115 -20.10 6.74 -11.50
C VAL A 115 -19.31 6.35 -10.25
N ILE A 116 -19.09 7.30 -9.35
CA ILE A 116 -18.42 7.10 -8.07
C ILE A 116 -19.38 7.55 -6.98
N ASN A 117 -19.88 6.64 -6.14
CA ASN A 117 -20.60 7.05 -4.92
C ASN A 117 -19.59 7.12 -3.79
N ILE A 118 -19.61 8.22 -3.04
CA ILE A 118 -18.71 8.51 -1.92
C ILE A 118 -19.58 8.50 -0.65
N THR A 119 -19.26 7.60 0.28
CA THR A 119 -19.95 7.48 1.56
C THR A 119 -19.02 7.94 2.66
N CYS A 120 -19.43 8.94 3.43
CA CYS A 120 -18.67 9.41 4.57
C CYS A 120 -18.58 8.31 5.65
N LEU A 121 -17.44 8.25 6.33
CA LEU A 121 -17.26 7.39 7.50
C LEU A 121 -17.40 8.15 8.82
N GLY A 122 -17.66 9.46 8.79
CA GLY A 122 -17.59 10.31 9.99
C GLY A 122 -16.16 10.43 10.53
N VAL A 123 -16.02 10.70 11.82
CA VAL A 123 -14.79 11.17 12.47
C VAL A 123 -14.52 10.44 13.79
N MET A 124 -13.25 10.34 14.17
CA MET A 124 -12.80 9.81 15.47
C MET A 124 -12.60 10.97 16.44
N LEU A 125 -13.33 11.02 17.55
CA LEU A 125 -13.33 12.13 18.51
C LEU A 125 -12.83 11.70 19.89
N CYS A 126 -12.40 12.66 20.72
CA CYS A 126 -12.11 12.42 22.13
C CYS A 126 -13.35 12.62 23.01
N ASP A 127 -13.48 11.81 24.05
CA ASP A 127 -14.52 11.94 25.09
C ASP A 127 -14.27 13.05 26.14
N GLN A 128 -13.24 13.89 25.98
CA GLN A 128 -12.94 15.00 26.90
C GLN A 128 -13.31 16.33 26.24
N GLU A 129 -14.12 17.13 26.92
CA GLU A 129 -14.62 18.42 26.40
C GLU A 129 -13.49 19.40 26.03
N GLU A 130 -12.37 19.37 26.76
CA GLU A 130 -11.19 20.21 26.52
C GLU A 130 -10.28 19.70 25.38
N CYS A 131 -10.61 18.56 24.74
CA CYS A 131 -9.76 17.94 23.72
C CYS A 131 -10.37 18.05 22.31
N ASP A 132 -9.78 18.94 21.51
CA ASP A 132 -10.09 19.24 20.10
C ASP A 132 -9.72 18.13 19.08
N TYR A 133 -9.44 16.91 19.53
CA TYR A 133 -8.95 15.84 18.66
C TYR A 133 -10.03 15.35 17.68
N ALA A 134 -9.84 15.64 16.39
CA ALA A 134 -10.65 15.15 15.28
C ALA A 134 -9.83 14.25 14.33
N GLY A 135 -9.77 12.96 14.63
CA GLY A 135 -8.99 11.97 13.86
C GLY A 135 -9.71 11.40 12.63
N PRO A 136 -8.99 11.06 11.54
CA PRO A 136 -9.59 10.43 10.37
C PRO A 136 -9.98 8.97 10.65
N SER A 137 -11.23 8.62 10.34
CA SER A 137 -11.77 7.27 10.45
C SER A 137 -11.05 6.28 9.53
N PRO A 138 -10.64 5.08 10.02
CA PRO A 138 -10.08 4.00 9.19
C PRO A 138 -11.03 3.54 8.07
N THR A 139 -10.52 3.39 6.84
CA THR A 139 -11.33 3.06 5.65
C THR A 139 -11.46 1.56 5.35
N GLY A 140 -10.66 0.71 5.98
CA GLY A 140 -10.71 -0.74 5.77
C GLY A 140 -11.91 -1.40 6.46
N ARG A 141 -12.42 -2.50 5.88
CA ARG A 141 -13.51 -3.29 6.48
C ARG A 141 -13.17 -3.67 7.92
N ASP A 142 -14.12 -3.42 8.82
CA ASP A 142 -14.03 -3.63 10.28
C ASP A 142 -12.85 -2.92 11.00
N LYS A 143 -12.04 -2.09 10.31
CA LYS A 143 -10.89 -1.40 10.92
C LYS A 143 -11.28 -0.33 11.94
N ILE A 144 -12.48 0.23 11.86
CA ILE A 144 -13.03 1.11 12.91
C ILE A 144 -13.27 0.31 14.19
N LYS A 145 -13.89 -0.89 14.09
CA LYS A 145 -14.12 -1.78 15.24
C LYS A 145 -12.79 -2.26 15.86
N GLU A 146 -11.81 -2.63 15.02
CA GLU A 146 -10.46 -3.01 15.46
C GLU A 146 -9.71 -1.85 16.16
N LEU A 147 -9.92 -0.60 15.72
CA LEU A 147 -9.33 0.56 16.39
C LEU A 147 -9.98 0.80 17.76
N LEU A 148 -11.31 0.72 17.84
CA LEU A 148 -12.06 0.92 19.08
C LEU A 148 -11.79 -0.20 20.09
N SER A 149 -11.69 -1.46 19.65
CA SER A 149 -11.42 -2.61 20.54
C SER A 149 -10.03 -2.60 21.16
N ARG A 150 -9.06 -1.90 20.56
CA ARG A 150 -7.74 -1.67 21.16
C ARG A 150 -7.77 -0.72 22.36
N ASN A 151 -8.84 0.07 22.54
CA ASN A 151 -8.99 1.05 23.62
C ASN A 151 -7.74 1.96 23.77
N SER A 152 -7.18 2.39 22.63
CA SER A 152 -5.98 3.25 22.58
C SER A 152 -6.23 4.60 23.25
N PRO A 153 -5.23 5.17 23.97
CA PRO A 153 -5.35 6.52 24.52
C PRO A 153 -5.48 7.56 23.41
N CYS A 154 -6.12 8.69 23.71
CA CYS A 154 -6.28 9.78 22.75
C CYS A 154 -4.93 10.35 22.28
N PRO A 155 -4.68 10.47 20.95
CA PRO A 155 -3.49 11.14 20.42
C PRO A 155 -3.43 12.64 20.71
N GLY A 156 -4.54 13.25 21.13
CA GLY A 156 -4.66 14.66 21.48
C GLY A 156 -3.64 15.13 22.54
N ALA A 157 -3.32 16.42 22.51
CA ALA A 157 -2.28 17.04 23.34
C ALA A 157 -0.90 16.33 23.26
N ALA A 158 -0.58 15.73 22.11
CA ALA A 158 0.60 14.87 21.86
C ALA A 158 0.64 13.61 22.74
N GLY A 159 -0.50 12.91 22.86
CA GLY A 159 -0.64 11.68 23.65
C GLY A 159 -0.71 11.90 25.16
N ARG A 160 -0.85 13.15 25.61
CA ARG A 160 -1.04 13.50 27.05
C ARG A 160 -2.51 13.54 27.45
N CYS A 161 -3.43 13.56 26.49
CA CYS A 161 -4.86 13.47 26.77
C CYS A 161 -5.19 12.10 27.38
N LYS A 162 -5.86 12.10 28.54
CA LYS A 162 -6.31 10.88 29.23
C LYS A 162 -7.63 10.32 28.69
N GLY A 163 -8.25 11.03 27.76
CA GLY A 163 -9.50 10.64 27.14
C GLY A 163 -9.40 9.41 26.26
N LYS A 164 -10.56 8.84 25.97
CA LYS A 164 -10.73 7.75 25.01
C LYS A 164 -11.21 8.29 23.67
N VAL A 165 -10.82 7.60 22.62
CA VAL A 165 -11.28 7.88 21.27
C VAL A 165 -12.58 7.11 21.00
N TYR A 166 -13.65 7.81 20.64
CA TYR A 166 -14.88 7.22 20.13
C TYR A 166 -15.08 7.55 18.64
N TRP A 167 -16.02 6.87 18.01
CA TRP A 167 -16.37 7.09 16.61
C TRP A 167 -17.74 7.78 16.52
N GLN A 168 -17.79 8.94 15.89
CA GLN A 168 -19.04 9.57 15.46
C GLN A 168 -19.24 9.26 13.98
N ASP A 169 -20.28 8.49 13.65
CA ASP A 169 -20.56 8.07 12.28
C ASP A 169 -21.42 9.09 11.52
N CYS A 170 -21.31 9.08 10.18
CA CYS A 170 -22.00 10.03 9.31
C CYS A 170 -22.80 9.29 8.24
N ARG A 171 -24.11 9.09 8.47
CA ARG A 171 -25.03 8.40 7.54
C ARG A 171 -26.07 9.33 6.88
N THR A 172 -26.12 10.59 7.30
CA THR A 172 -27.10 11.59 6.85
C THR A 172 -26.85 12.09 5.44
N THR A 173 -25.61 11.99 4.96
CA THR A 173 -25.14 12.59 3.70
C THR A 173 -24.97 11.59 2.56
N ARG A 174 -25.04 12.11 1.33
CA ARG A 174 -24.80 11.40 0.07
C ARG A 174 -23.86 12.23 -0.77
N CYS A 175 -22.83 11.62 -1.35
CA CYS A 175 -21.98 12.27 -2.35
C CYS A 175 -21.82 11.36 -3.57
N ARG A 176 -21.89 11.92 -4.78
CA ARG A 176 -21.68 11.20 -6.04
C ARG A 176 -20.94 12.05 -7.05
N VAL A 177 -20.00 11.42 -7.73
CA VAL A 177 -19.31 11.99 -8.90
C VAL A 177 -19.69 11.19 -10.14
N ASN A 178 -20.19 11.89 -11.16
CA ASN A 178 -20.43 11.37 -12.49
C ASN A 178 -19.36 11.94 -13.43
N ILE A 179 -18.74 11.09 -14.25
CA ILE A 179 -17.72 11.50 -15.22
C ILE A 179 -18.11 10.92 -16.58
N HIS A 180 -18.25 11.78 -17.59
CA HIS A 180 -18.54 11.38 -18.96
C HIS A 180 -17.24 11.17 -19.76
N LYS A 181 -17.28 10.29 -20.76
CA LYS A 181 -16.14 10.02 -21.66
C LYS A 181 -15.61 11.27 -22.39
N SER A 182 -16.41 12.33 -22.55
CA SER A 182 -15.97 13.61 -23.12
C SER A 182 -15.13 14.49 -22.19
N GLY A 183 -14.87 14.06 -20.94
CA GLY A 183 -14.17 14.86 -19.93
C GLY A 183 -15.08 15.71 -19.04
N TRP A 184 -16.36 15.88 -19.40
CA TRP A 184 -17.35 16.56 -18.56
C TRP A 184 -17.60 15.78 -17.26
N GLY A 185 -17.77 16.49 -16.15
CA GLY A 185 -18.00 15.91 -14.84
C GLY A 185 -19.04 16.64 -14.00
N LEU A 186 -19.61 15.93 -13.04
CA LEU A 186 -20.57 16.45 -12.07
C LEU A 186 -20.34 15.82 -10.70
N LEU A 187 -20.06 16.64 -9.69
CA LEU A 187 -20.18 16.27 -8.28
C LEU A 187 -21.55 16.73 -7.76
N ARG A 188 -22.25 15.87 -7.03
CA ARG A 188 -23.48 16.17 -6.29
C ARG A 188 -23.33 15.73 -4.84
N HIS A 189 -23.76 16.59 -3.93
CA HIS A 189 -23.85 16.36 -2.49
C HIS A 189 -25.28 16.64 -2.00
N GLU A 190 -25.73 15.90 -0.99
CA GLU A 190 -27.01 16.08 -0.31
C GLU A 190 -26.85 15.68 1.17
N GLY A 191 -27.47 16.45 2.09
CA GLY A 191 -27.45 16.20 3.53
C GLY A 191 -26.44 17.08 4.29
N PHE A 192 -26.42 17.01 5.61
CA PHE A 192 -25.54 17.82 6.46
C PHE A 192 -24.51 16.95 7.21
N HIS A 193 -23.24 17.32 7.09
CA HIS A 193 -22.14 16.78 7.87
C HIS A 193 -22.12 17.43 9.27
N ASP A 194 -22.85 16.82 10.21
CA ASP A 194 -22.95 17.28 11.60
C ASP A 194 -21.80 16.75 12.47
N HIS A 195 -20.56 16.95 12.03
CA HIS A 195 -19.35 16.54 12.73
C HIS A 195 -18.16 17.42 12.30
N PRO A 196 -17.15 17.63 13.16
CA PRO A 196 -15.95 18.35 12.74
C PRO A 196 -15.21 17.60 11.63
N TRP A 197 -14.47 18.34 10.80
CA TRP A 197 -13.64 17.75 9.76
C TRP A 197 -12.39 17.10 10.37
N PRO A 198 -12.00 15.88 9.94
CA PRO A 198 -10.82 15.23 10.48
C PRO A 198 -9.52 15.90 10.03
N THR A 199 -8.61 16.14 10.97
CA THR A 199 -7.18 16.48 10.79
C THR A 199 -6.56 15.60 9.68
N PRO A 200 -6.21 16.15 8.50
CA PRO A 200 -5.72 15.33 7.39
C PRO A 200 -4.38 14.65 7.71
N LYS A 201 -4.36 13.31 7.66
CA LYS A 201 -3.14 12.51 7.91
C LYS A 201 -2.04 12.70 6.87
N LYS A 202 -2.32 13.37 5.75
CA LYS A 202 -1.40 13.68 4.65
C LYS A 202 -1.71 15.09 4.17
N PRO A 203 -0.71 15.82 3.65
CA PRO A 203 -0.99 17.05 2.93
C PRO A 203 -1.82 16.74 1.67
N ASP A 204 -2.72 17.65 1.33
CA ASP A 204 -3.40 17.65 0.04
C ASP A 204 -2.43 17.98 -1.12
N LEU A 205 -2.92 17.97 -2.36
CA LEU A 205 -2.06 18.23 -3.52
C LEU A 205 -1.60 19.69 -3.62
N GLU A 206 -2.39 20.66 -3.16
CA GLU A 206 -2.03 22.08 -3.23
C GLU A 206 -0.93 22.40 -2.20
N ALA A 207 -1.09 21.90 -0.97
CA ALA A 207 -0.07 21.95 0.07
C ALA A 207 1.22 21.21 -0.33
N LEU A 208 1.13 20.14 -1.11
CA LEU A 208 2.31 19.45 -1.65
C LEU A 208 3.01 20.24 -2.75
N GLU A 209 2.27 20.89 -3.65
CA GLU A 209 2.85 21.76 -4.68
C GLU A 209 3.53 22.98 -4.07
N GLU A 210 2.87 23.65 -3.11
CA GLU A 210 3.46 24.78 -2.36
C GLU A 210 4.70 24.35 -1.56
N PHE A 211 4.66 23.18 -0.92
CA PHE A 211 5.81 22.58 -0.27
C PHE A 211 6.95 22.24 -1.26
N PHE A 212 6.64 21.76 -2.47
CA PHE A 212 7.64 21.46 -3.50
C PHE A 212 8.28 22.75 -4.03
N ASP A 213 7.50 23.81 -4.23
CA ASP A 213 7.98 25.11 -4.68
C ASP A 213 8.83 25.81 -3.62
N GLU A 214 8.55 25.61 -2.33
CA GLU A 214 9.43 26.10 -1.26
C GLU A 214 10.74 25.28 -1.16
N VAL A 215 10.68 23.95 -1.32
CA VAL A 215 11.91 23.12 -1.42
C VAL A 215 12.74 23.47 -2.66
N LYS A 216 12.10 23.82 -3.79
CA LYS A 216 12.78 24.27 -5.03
C LYS A 216 13.56 25.58 -4.82
N LYS A 217 13.11 26.49 -3.95
CA LYS A 217 13.82 27.74 -3.63
C LYS A 217 15.10 27.49 -2.83
N ASN A 218 15.11 26.49 -1.94
CA ASN A 218 16.30 26.13 -1.14
C ASN A 218 16.51 24.61 -1.05
N PRO A 219 16.98 23.95 -2.13
CA PRO A 219 17.11 22.49 -2.18
C PRO A 219 18.17 21.94 -1.21
N LYS A 220 19.10 22.78 -0.74
CA LYS A 220 20.13 22.40 0.23
C LYS A 220 19.63 22.38 1.68
N ALA A 221 18.55 23.08 2.01
CA ALA A 221 18.01 23.10 3.37
C ALA A 221 17.56 21.69 3.81
N THR A 222 18.01 21.27 4.99
CA THR A 222 17.62 19.99 5.60
C THR A 222 16.16 20.00 6.05
N ALA A 223 15.55 18.82 6.22
CA ALA A 223 14.19 18.74 6.74
C ALA A 223 14.01 19.43 8.11
N LEU A 224 15.05 19.45 8.96
CA LEU A 224 14.98 20.17 10.24
C LEU A 224 14.98 21.69 10.04
N GLN A 225 15.85 22.22 9.18
CA GLN A 225 15.90 23.64 8.82
C GLN A 225 14.60 24.11 8.16
N LEU A 226 14.01 23.29 7.28
CA LEU A 226 12.71 23.56 6.67
C LEU A 226 11.57 23.55 7.70
N ARG A 227 11.61 22.67 8.71
CA ARG A 227 10.58 22.62 9.77
C ARG A 227 10.65 23.83 10.72
N VAL A 228 11.86 24.29 11.06
CA VAL A 228 12.08 25.35 12.06
C VAL A 228 12.14 26.74 11.42
N GLY A 229 12.36 26.81 10.10
CA GLY A 229 12.76 28.02 9.39
C GLY A 229 14.26 28.25 9.49
N THR A 230 14.89 28.76 8.42
CA THR A 230 16.29 29.16 8.45
C THR A 230 16.43 30.59 8.94
N GLY A 231 16.78 30.76 10.22
CA GLY A 231 17.25 32.04 10.75
C GLY A 231 18.64 32.37 10.23
N THR A 232 18.75 32.87 9.00
CA THR A 232 19.96 33.49 8.46
C THR A 232 19.80 35.01 8.47
N GLY A 233 20.68 35.71 9.18
CA GLY A 233 20.63 37.17 9.34
C GLY A 233 20.93 37.94 8.05
N SER A 234 20.74 39.26 8.15
CA SER A 234 20.87 40.27 7.08
C SER A 234 20.04 40.02 5.82
N ASP A 235 18.71 40.08 5.96
CA ASP A 235 17.96 41.21 5.38
C ASP A 235 16.54 41.30 5.98
N ASN A 236 16.01 42.53 6.10
CA ASN A 236 14.74 42.79 6.75
C ASN A 236 13.53 42.42 5.87
N HIS A 237 12.48 41.89 6.51
CA HIS A 237 11.13 41.68 5.97
C HIS A 237 10.94 40.55 4.95
N LYS A 238 11.04 39.30 5.43
CA LYS A 238 9.90 38.37 5.48
C LYS A 238 10.19 37.24 6.48
N PRO A 239 9.27 36.89 7.41
CA PRO A 239 9.36 35.61 8.09
C PRO A 239 9.26 34.51 7.03
N ILE A 240 10.24 33.61 6.99
CA ILE A 240 10.06 32.35 6.26
C ILE A 240 9.04 31.56 7.08
N SER A 241 7.87 31.31 6.51
CA SER A 241 6.86 30.46 7.15
C SER A 241 7.48 29.11 7.48
N SER A 242 7.17 28.58 8.66
CA SER A 242 7.49 27.19 8.95
C SER A 242 6.76 26.35 7.92
N LEU A 243 7.38 25.29 7.36
CA LEU A 243 6.62 24.43 6.45
C LEU A 243 5.50 23.64 7.15
N VAL A 244 5.38 23.76 8.48
CA VAL A 244 4.21 23.33 9.26
C VAL A 244 2.98 24.24 8.98
N ASP A 245 3.20 25.52 8.64
CA ASP A 245 2.16 26.50 8.30
C ASP A 245 1.51 26.20 6.94
N ILE A 246 2.22 25.51 6.03
CA ILE A 246 1.67 25.03 4.75
C ILE A 246 0.64 23.92 5.00
N HIS A 247 0.96 22.98 5.89
CA HIS A 247 0.02 21.96 6.35
C HIS A 247 0.52 21.28 7.63
N GLU A 248 -0.33 21.19 8.66
CA GLU A 248 -0.04 20.60 9.98
C GLU A 248 0.70 19.24 9.93
N SER A 249 0.34 18.37 8.99
CA SER A 249 0.91 17.04 8.81
C SER A 249 2.41 17.06 8.49
N LEU A 250 2.95 18.17 7.98
CA LEU A 250 4.37 18.39 7.71
C LEU A 250 5.21 18.65 8.98
N GLY A 251 4.58 18.89 10.14
CA GLY A 251 5.27 18.89 11.44
C GLY A 251 5.91 17.54 11.81
N ASN A 252 5.40 16.44 11.23
CA ASN A 252 5.99 15.11 11.37
C ASN A 252 7.31 15.00 10.56
N ALA A 253 8.42 14.80 11.27
CA ALA A 253 9.76 14.81 10.68
C ALA A 253 9.99 13.73 9.61
N ASP A 254 9.37 12.55 9.72
CA ASP A 254 9.53 11.47 8.74
C ASP A 254 8.72 11.73 7.47
N ARG A 255 7.49 12.25 7.62
CA ARG A 255 6.67 12.70 6.50
C ARG A 255 7.34 13.85 5.75
N LEU A 256 7.91 14.82 6.48
CA LEU A 256 8.68 15.92 5.91
C LEU A 256 9.93 15.43 5.16
N ARG A 257 10.69 14.49 5.74
CA ARG A 257 11.83 13.82 5.06
C ARG A 257 11.41 13.04 3.82
N TYR A 258 10.24 12.40 3.84
CA TYR A 258 9.70 11.68 2.69
C TYR A 258 9.37 12.65 1.54
N TYR A 259 8.53 13.66 1.78
CA TYR A 259 8.14 14.58 0.72
C TYR A 259 9.31 15.45 0.23
N ARG A 260 10.25 15.85 1.11
CA ARG A 260 11.48 16.55 0.70
C ARG A 260 12.30 15.73 -0.31
N ARG A 261 12.42 14.41 -0.12
CA ARG A 261 13.10 13.53 -1.09
C ARG A 261 12.37 13.49 -2.43
N LEU A 262 11.03 13.50 -2.42
CA LEU A 262 10.22 13.49 -3.63
C LEU A 262 10.35 14.83 -4.40
N ALA A 263 10.30 15.97 -3.70
CA ALA A 263 10.54 17.29 -4.27
C ALA A 263 11.95 17.42 -4.89
N LEU A 264 12.98 16.93 -4.20
CA LEU A 264 14.35 16.94 -4.74
C LEU A 264 14.50 16.04 -5.97
N LYS A 265 13.85 14.88 -6.00
CA LYS A 265 13.81 14.02 -7.19
C LYS A 265 13.19 14.76 -8.38
N GLU A 266 12.11 15.52 -8.18
CA GLU A 266 11.53 16.37 -9.22
C GLU A 266 12.48 17.50 -9.67
N VAL A 267 13.27 18.08 -8.76
CA VAL A 267 14.30 19.07 -9.10
C VAL A 267 15.43 18.44 -9.93
N GLU A 268 15.89 17.24 -9.57
CA GLU A 268 16.91 16.48 -10.32
C GLU A 268 16.38 16.06 -11.71
N GLU A 269 15.13 15.59 -11.78
CA GLU A 269 14.41 15.27 -13.03
C GLU A 269 14.12 16.51 -13.89
N CYS A 270 14.01 17.71 -13.31
CA CYS A 270 13.84 18.96 -14.06
C CYS A 270 15.18 19.60 -14.46
N ALA A 271 16.23 19.45 -13.66
CA ALA A 271 17.59 19.85 -14.02
C ALA A 271 18.10 19.03 -15.22
N SER A 272 17.83 17.72 -15.23
CA SER A 272 18.10 16.81 -16.36
C SER A 272 17.18 17.00 -17.57
N LYS A 273 16.18 17.90 -17.51
CA LYS A 273 15.36 18.36 -18.66
C LYS A 273 15.80 19.72 -19.24
N LYS A 274 16.69 20.47 -18.55
CA LYS A 274 17.26 21.72 -19.10
C LYS A 274 18.39 21.46 -20.10
N ASN A 275 19.01 20.29 -20.04
CA ASN A 275 19.58 19.64 -21.21
C ASN A 275 18.45 18.82 -21.85
N GLY A 276 18.27 18.92 -23.17
CA GLY A 276 17.10 18.36 -23.88
C GLY A 276 16.77 16.92 -23.44
N GLY A 277 15.49 16.69 -23.13
CA GLY A 277 15.00 15.60 -22.26
C GLY A 277 15.77 14.28 -22.37
N SER A 278 16.39 13.89 -21.25
CA SER A 278 17.16 12.64 -21.03
C SER A 278 17.77 12.08 -22.32
N GLY A 279 18.99 12.54 -22.65
CA GLY A 279 19.71 12.06 -23.83
C GLY A 279 19.69 10.53 -23.95
N GLY A 280 19.88 10.01 -25.16
CA GLY A 280 19.84 8.56 -25.42
C GLY A 280 20.86 7.74 -24.61
N ASP A 281 21.81 8.42 -23.97
CA ASP A 281 22.82 7.94 -23.03
C ASP A 281 22.35 7.87 -21.57
N SER A 282 21.19 8.40 -21.21
CA SER A 282 20.64 8.37 -19.84
C SER A 282 20.59 6.96 -19.23
N VAL A 283 20.11 5.97 -19.99
CA VAL A 283 20.15 4.55 -19.58
C VAL A 283 21.57 4.01 -19.39
N ILE A 284 22.55 4.52 -20.15
CA ILE A 284 23.96 4.14 -20.01
C ILE A 284 24.55 4.75 -18.73
N PHE A 285 24.21 6.01 -18.43
CA PHE A 285 24.61 6.65 -17.17
C PHE A 285 23.95 5.99 -15.95
N ASP A 286 22.69 5.56 -16.04
CA ASP A 286 22.02 4.78 -14.99
C ASP A 286 22.74 3.45 -14.76
N MET A 287 23.09 2.70 -15.82
CA MET A 287 23.88 1.46 -15.71
C MET A 287 25.26 1.69 -15.07
N ILE A 288 25.96 2.77 -15.46
CA ILE A 288 27.24 3.17 -14.83
C ILE A 288 27.04 3.50 -13.35
N GLN A 289 25.94 4.17 -12.99
CA GLN A 289 25.64 4.53 -11.61
C GLN A 289 25.24 3.32 -10.76
N TRP A 290 24.50 2.37 -11.31
CA TRP A 290 24.20 1.09 -10.66
C TRP A 290 25.48 0.29 -10.37
N HIS A 291 26.40 0.22 -11.34
CA HIS A 291 27.70 -0.41 -11.16
C HIS A 291 28.52 0.27 -10.05
N LYS A 292 28.57 1.62 -10.01
CA LYS A 292 29.20 2.38 -8.92
C LYS A 292 28.55 2.14 -7.55
N MET A 293 27.26 1.80 -7.52
CA MET A 293 26.51 1.42 -6.32
C MET A 293 26.63 -0.09 -5.98
N GLY A 294 27.45 -0.84 -6.73
CA GLY A 294 27.73 -2.25 -6.49
C GLY A 294 26.74 -3.23 -7.12
N LEU A 295 25.86 -2.79 -8.02
CA LEU A 295 25.02 -3.66 -8.85
C LEU A 295 25.70 -3.88 -10.20
N GLU A 296 26.43 -4.98 -10.30
CA GLU A 296 27.29 -5.33 -11.43
C GLU A 296 26.48 -6.08 -12.51
N MET A 297 26.77 -5.80 -13.79
CA MET A 297 26.20 -6.55 -14.91
C MET A 297 27.05 -7.80 -15.16
N ILE A 298 26.48 -8.99 -14.90
CA ILE A 298 27.16 -10.29 -15.04
C ILE A 298 26.82 -11.00 -16.37
N SER A 299 25.84 -10.51 -17.12
CA SER A 299 25.57 -10.95 -18.49
C SER A 299 24.76 -9.94 -19.28
N SER A 300 24.93 -9.92 -20.59
CA SER A 300 24.14 -9.11 -21.52
C SER A 300 24.04 -9.76 -22.89
N GLY A 301 22.93 -9.51 -23.59
CA GLY A 301 22.67 -9.99 -24.94
C GLY A 301 21.74 -9.06 -25.68
N HIS A 302 21.94 -8.96 -26.99
CA HIS A 302 21.24 -8.03 -27.88
C HIS A 302 20.78 -8.67 -29.20
N GLY A 303 21.05 -9.97 -29.38
CA GLY A 303 20.59 -10.73 -30.54
C GLY A 303 19.15 -11.20 -30.34
N GLU A 304 18.44 -11.40 -31.44
CA GLU A 304 17.02 -11.79 -31.46
C GLU A 304 16.74 -13.05 -30.63
N GLY A 305 15.80 -12.96 -29.69
CA GLY A 305 15.46 -14.03 -28.75
C GLY A 305 16.46 -14.22 -27.61
N GLN A 306 17.45 -13.33 -27.49
CA GLN A 306 18.50 -13.32 -26.46
C GLN A 306 18.68 -11.94 -25.80
N GLU A 307 17.75 -11.01 -25.98
CA GLU A 307 17.80 -9.67 -25.43
C GLU A 307 17.62 -9.67 -23.91
N HIS A 308 18.73 -9.47 -23.19
CA HIS A 308 18.75 -9.52 -21.73
C HIS A 308 19.86 -8.67 -21.13
N TYR A 309 19.67 -8.28 -19.87
CA TYR A 309 20.72 -7.78 -19.00
C TYR A 309 20.57 -8.43 -17.62
N THR A 310 21.58 -9.16 -17.18
CA THR A 310 21.60 -9.83 -15.87
C THR A 310 22.53 -9.10 -14.92
N PHE A 311 22.01 -8.78 -13.73
CA PHE A 311 22.66 -8.02 -12.69
C PHE A 311 22.76 -8.81 -11.39
N GLN A 312 23.83 -8.56 -10.64
CA GLN A 312 24.09 -9.14 -9.33
C GLN A 312 24.97 -8.18 -8.52
N THR A 313 24.78 -8.08 -7.21
CA THR A 313 25.75 -7.41 -6.33
C THR A 313 26.77 -8.40 -5.79
N ARG A 314 27.96 -7.93 -5.39
CA ARG A 314 28.95 -8.79 -4.73
C ARG A 314 28.37 -9.56 -3.52
N TRP A 315 27.48 -8.92 -2.74
CA TRP A 315 26.80 -9.56 -1.62
C TRP A 315 25.82 -10.65 -2.07
N MET A 316 25.04 -10.42 -3.14
CA MET A 316 24.18 -11.45 -3.73
C MET A 316 24.97 -12.69 -4.15
N SER A 317 26.13 -12.49 -4.80
CA SER A 317 27.04 -13.56 -5.21
C SER A 317 27.60 -14.34 -4.00
N GLN A 318 27.97 -13.62 -2.94
CA GLN A 318 28.44 -14.21 -1.68
C GLN A 318 27.34 -15.04 -0.99
N MET A 319 26.10 -14.54 -0.95
CA MET A 319 24.96 -15.27 -0.37
C MET A 319 24.64 -16.54 -1.15
N LEU A 320 24.65 -16.47 -2.50
CA LEU A 320 24.41 -17.61 -3.39
C LEU A 320 25.41 -18.76 -3.17
N LEU A 321 26.66 -18.43 -2.83
CA LEU A 321 27.76 -19.38 -2.62
C LEU A 321 28.13 -19.56 -1.15
N SER A 322 27.31 -19.03 -0.23
CA SER A 322 27.55 -19.10 1.21
C SER A 322 27.50 -20.54 1.72
N ARG A 323 28.42 -20.87 2.63
CA ARG A 323 28.43 -22.13 3.38
C ARG A 323 27.95 -21.85 4.80
N ARG A 324 27.00 -22.65 5.30
CA ARG A 324 26.56 -22.58 6.69
C ARG A 324 27.69 -23.08 7.60
N GLU A 325 27.90 -22.40 8.73
CA GLU A 325 28.97 -22.74 9.69
C GLU A 325 28.83 -24.19 10.19
N GLU A 326 27.60 -24.62 10.46
CA GLU A 326 27.30 -26.00 10.87
C GLU A 326 27.51 -26.99 9.71
N GLY A 327 28.65 -27.68 9.74
CA GLY A 327 29.02 -28.72 8.78
C GLY A 327 29.57 -28.22 7.44
N ASN A 328 29.85 -26.91 7.30
CA ASN A 328 30.44 -26.29 6.10
C ASN A 328 29.67 -26.58 4.79
N LYS A 329 28.35 -26.77 4.89
CA LYS A 329 27.48 -27.16 3.76
C LYS A 329 27.02 -25.94 2.97
N LEU A 330 27.02 -26.07 1.65
CA LEU A 330 26.32 -25.13 0.76
C LEU A 330 24.81 -25.20 0.96
N TYR A 331 24.12 -24.13 0.59
CA TYR A 331 22.66 -24.06 0.65
C TYR A 331 21.99 -25.16 -0.20
N SER A 332 20.98 -25.81 0.37
CA SER A 332 20.21 -26.88 -0.28
C SER A 332 18.69 -26.70 -0.15
N GLY A 333 18.22 -25.49 0.19
CA GLY A 333 16.81 -25.19 0.45
C GLY A 333 15.96 -24.91 -0.80
N GLY A 334 16.57 -24.90 -1.99
CA GLY A 334 15.93 -24.55 -3.26
C GLY A 334 15.94 -23.04 -3.56
N LEU A 335 16.34 -22.67 -4.78
CA LEU A 335 16.31 -21.28 -5.25
C LEU A 335 14.94 -20.96 -5.89
N ILE A 336 14.27 -19.87 -5.51
CA ILE A 336 12.97 -19.48 -6.10
C ILE A 336 13.20 -18.54 -7.29
N SER A 337 12.64 -18.84 -8.46
CA SER A 337 12.72 -17.97 -9.66
C SER A 337 11.34 -17.53 -10.17
N ASP A 338 11.06 -16.23 -10.14
CA ASP A 338 9.74 -15.62 -10.45
C ASP A 338 9.86 -14.41 -11.41
N VAL A 339 8.82 -14.17 -12.22
CA VAL A 339 8.71 -13.09 -13.21
C VAL A 339 7.77 -11.98 -12.74
N THR A 340 8.31 -10.79 -12.49
CA THR A 340 7.50 -9.59 -12.21
C THR A 340 7.04 -8.91 -13.51
N TYR A 341 5.83 -9.24 -13.95
CA TYR A 341 5.23 -8.80 -15.23
C TYR A 341 5.03 -7.29 -15.43
N LYS A 342 5.00 -6.50 -14.35
CA LYS A 342 4.60 -5.06 -14.39
C LYS A 342 5.70 -4.10 -13.96
N PHE A 343 6.94 -4.58 -13.80
CA PHE A 343 8.05 -3.74 -13.36
C PHE A 343 8.55 -2.83 -14.50
N PHE A 344 8.71 -3.38 -15.69
CA PHE A 344 9.12 -2.64 -16.88
C PHE A 344 7.92 -2.43 -17.83
N LYS A 345 7.97 -1.33 -18.60
CA LYS A 345 6.96 -1.06 -19.64
C LYS A 345 7.09 -2.03 -20.82
N ASN A 346 8.33 -2.34 -21.19
CA ASN A 346 8.71 -3.26 -22.25
C ASN A 346 9.73 -4.27 -21.65
N GLY A 347 9.47 -5.57 -21.82
CA GLY A 347 10.23 -6.62 -21.13
C GLY A 347 9.80 -6.84 -19.68
N TYR A 348 10.52 -7.74 -19.00
CA TYR A 348 10.13 -8.36 -17.74
C TYR A 348 11.31 -8.44 -16.77
N LEU A 349 11.03 -8.43 -15.47
CA LEU A 349 12.04 -8.66 -14.42
C LEU A 349 11.94 -10.11 -13.94
N LEU A 350 12.93 -10.94 -14.26
CA LEU A 350 13.07 -12.31 -13.76
C LEU A 350 14.05 -12.31 -12.58
N THR A 351 13.61 -12.77 -11.42
CA THR A 351 14.37 -12.73 -10.16
C THR A 351 14.58 -14.14 -9.62
N THR A 352 15.84 -14.56 -9.43
CA THR A 352 16.16 -15.71 -8.57
C THR A 352 16.44 -15.23 -7.15
N SER A 353 15.85 -15.91 -6.16
CA SER A 353 16.00 -15.62 -4.72
C SER A 353 16.47 -16.84 -3.92
N ILE A 354 17.20 -16.59 -2.83
CA ILE A 354 17.61 -17.58 -1.83
C ILE A 354 16.98 -17.21 -0.47
N TYR A 355 16.74 -18.19 0.41
CA TYR A 355 16.32 -17.88 1.79
C TYR A 355 17.55 -17.55 2.65
N CYS A 356 17.51 -16.40 3.33
CA CYS A 356 18.54 -15.98 4.28
C CYS A 356 18.01 -16.14 5.71
N ASP A 357 18.62 -17.06 6.45
CA ASP A 357 18.22 -17.42 7.81
C ASP A 357 18.44 -16.26 8.80
N ASP A 358 19.56 -15.53 8.68
CA ASP A 358 19.96 -14.42 9.57
C ASP A 358 18.89 -13.33 9.72
N ILE A 359 18.16 -13.05 8.63
CA ILE A 359 17.08 -12.05 8.59
C ILE A 359 15.69 -12.67 8.38
N ASN A 360 15.61 -13.99 8.34
CA ASN A 360 14.40 -14.79 8.08
C ASN A 360 13.58 -14.32 6.85
N ARG A 361 14.27 -14.10 5.72
CA ARG A 361 13.64 -13.58 4.48
C ARG A 361 14.26 -14.18 3.22
N TRP A 362 13.43 -14.28 2.18
CA TRP A 362 13.90 -14.43 0.81
C TRP A 362 14.62 -13.15 0.36
N ILE A 363 15.80 -13.31 -0.20
CA ILE A 363 16.61 -12.22 -0.76
C ILE A 363 16.93 -12.54 -2.23
N PRO A 364 16.91 -11.55 -3.14
CA PRO A 364 17.34 -11.75 -4.51
C PRO A 364 18.83 -12.10 -4.55
N VAL A 365 19.20 -13.06 -5.41
CA VAL A 365 20.59 -13.44 -5.71
C VAL A 365 20.96 -13.26 -7.18
N GLN A 366 19.97 -13.14 -8.07
CA GLN A 366 20.18 -12.78 -9.48
C GLN A 366 18.95 -12.05 -10.03
N LEU A 367 19.17 -10.97 -10.78
CA LEU A 367 18.11 -10.17 -11.41
C LEU A 367 18.37 -10.10 -12.91
N SER A 368 17.40 -10.44 -13.76
CA SER A 368 17.49 -10.18 -15.21
C SER A 368 16.34 -9.30 -15.69
N TRP A 369 16.67 -8.28 -16.46
CA TRP A 369 15.75 -7.78 -17.48
C TRP A 369 15.80 -8.74 -18.67
N ILE A 370 14.63 -9.18 -19.16
CA ILE A 370 14.47 -10.00 -20.36
C ILE A 370 13.38 -9.39 -21.25
N LEU A 371 13.56 -9.38 -22.58
CA LEU A 371 12.59 -8.76 -23.49
C LEU A 371 11.31 -9.60 -23.66
N GLY A 372 11.42 -10.93 -23.62
CA GLY A 372 10.32 -11.87 -23.85
C GLY A 372 10.20 -12.98 -22.80
N LEU A 373 9.25 -13.89 -23.02
CA LEU A 373 8.91 -15.01 -22.13
C LEU A 373 9.04 -16.39 -22.83
N SER A 374 9.80 -16.46 -23.94
CA SER A 374 10.15 -17.74 -24.58
C SER A 374 11.18 -18.50 -23.76
N GLU A 375 11.29 -19.80 -24.03
CA GLU A 375 12.23 -20.75 -23.40
C GLU A 375 13.67 -20.24 -23.40
N SER A 376 14.08 -19.54 -24.47
CA SER A 376 15.41 -18.96 -24.63
C SER A 376 15.78 -17.95 -23.53
N TYR A 377 14.87 -17.07 -23.11
CA TYR A 377 15.16 -16.08 -22.07
C TYR A 377 15.33 -16.72 -20.69
N TYR A 378 14.51 -17.73 -20.39
CA TYR A 378 14.66 -18.53 -19.17
C TYR A 378 15.96 -19.34 -19.20
N GLU A 379 16.29 -19.98 -20.33
CA GLU A 379 17.54 -20.70 -20.52
C GLU A 379 18.76 -19.80 -20.27
N ILE A 380 18.74 -18.56 -20.78
CA ILE A 380 19.79 -17.58 -20.54
C ILE A 380 19.93 -17.29 -19.03
N HIS A 381 18.85 -16.95 -18.35
CA HIS A 381 18.89 -16.63 -16.91
C HIS A 381 19.45 -17.79 -16.08
N PHE A 382 18.96 -19.01 -16.30
CA PHE A 382 19.45 -20.20 -15.61
C PHE A 382 20.88 -20.58 -16.03
N THR A 383 21.28 -20.36 -17.28
CA THR A 383 22.67 -20.57 -17.74
C THR A 383 23.63 -19.64 -17.00
N VAL A 384 23.27 -18.37 -16.81
CA VAL A 384 24.08 -17.40 -16.05
C VAL A 384 24.14 -17.77 -14.56
N LEU A 385 23.03 -18.28 -14.00
CA LEU A 385 22.98 -18.77 -12.61
C LEU A 385 23.91 -19.97 -12.41
N PHE A 386 23.73 -21.04 -13.18
CA PHE A 386 24.48 -22.29 -13.00
C PHE A 386 25.98 -22.15 -13.27
N ARG A 387 26.39 -21.25 -14.17
CA ARG A 387 27.81 -20.97 -14.44
C ARG A 387 28.55 -20.50 -13.19
N GLN A 388 27.89 -19.80 -12.27
CA GLN A 388 28.48 -19.35 -11.00
C GLN A 388 28.80 -20.52 -10.05
N PHE A 389 28.18 -21.69 -10.24
CA PHE A 389 28.46 -22.88 -9.44
C PHE A 389 29.70 -23.65 -9.93
N LEU A 390 30.24 -23.34 -11.11
CA LEU A 390 31.36 -24.06 -11.72
C LEU A 390 32.73 -23.79 -11.06
N LEU A 391 32.76 -23.17 -9.88
CA LEU A 391 34.00 -22.93 -9.14
C LEU A 391 34.72 -24.26 -8.82
N PRO A 392 36.07 -24.34 -8.96
CA PRO A 392 36.84 -25.54 -8.63
C PRO A 392 36.68 -26.01 -7.16
N SER A 393 36.34 -25.08 -6.25
CA SER A 393 36.08 -25.33 -4.82
C SER A 393 34.68 -25.88 -4.50
N ILE A 394 33.84 -26.13 -5.52
CA ILE A 394 32.51 -26.71 -5.38
C ILE A 394 32.49 -28.04 -6.14
N SER A 395 32.24 -29.14 -5.44
CA SER A 395 32.21 -30.49 -6.02
C SER A 395 30.98 -30.69 -6.91
N PRO A 396 31.01 -31.62 -7.89
CA PRO A 396 29.87 -31.85 -8.80
C PRO A 396 28.53 -32.08 -8.08
N ALA A 397 28.53 -32.86 -7.00
CA ALA A 397 27.33 -33.11 -6.20
C ALA A 397 26.78 -31.85 -5.50
N GLU A 398 27.66 -30.96 -5.03
CA GLU A 398 27.25 -29.68 -4.46
C GLU A 398 26.69 -28.72 -5.51
N ARG A 399 27.27 -28.69 -6.73
CA ARG A 399 26.75 -27.88 -7.85
C ARG A 399 25.33 -28.30 -8.22
N GLU A 400 25.10 -29.61 -8.27
CA GLU A 400 23.80 -30.20 -8.52
C GLU A 400 22.78 -29.94 -7.40
N ALA A 401 23.24 -29.86 -6.15
CA ALA A 401 22.39 -29.51 -5.01
C ALA A 401 22.00 -28.02 -5.06
N LEU A 402 22.95 -27.13 -5.33
CA LEU A 402 22.72 -25.68 -5.53
C LEU A 402 21.77 -25.39 -6.71
N ALA A 403 21.81 -26.20 -7.76
CA ALA A 403 20.91 -26.10 -8.91
C ALA A 403 19.47 -26.52 -8.61
N THR A 404 19.16 -27.01 -7.40
CA THR A 404 17.78 -27.29 -7.00
C THR A 404 16.99 -25.98 -6.96
N SER A 405 15.91 -25.91 -7.73
CA SER A 405 15.13 -24.68 -7.88
C SER A 405 13.64 -24.93 -7.81
N ILE A 406 12.94 -23.86 -7.43
CA ILE A 406 11.50 -23.71 -7.44
C ILE A 406 11.20 -22.66 -8.49
N VAL A 407 10.35 -23.01 -9.45
CA VAL A 407 9.97 -22.16 -10.59
C VAL A 407 8.45 -22.13 -10.68
N ASP A 408 7.88 -21.11 -11.31
CA ASP A 408 6.46 -21.17 -11.67
C ASP A 408 6.22 -22.30 -12.66
N PHE A 409 5.05 -22.93 -12.60
CA PHE A 409 4.70 -24.10 -13.40
C PHE A 409 4.58 -23.83 -14.92
N SER A 410 4.97 -22.66 -15.41
CA SER A 410 4.95 -22.35 -16.85
C SER A 410 5.88 -23.29 -17.62
N GLN A 411 5.35 -23.91 -18.68
CA GLN A 411 6.09 -24.89 -19.48
C GLN A 411 7.39 -24.31 -20.06
N ALA A 412 7.38 -23.02 -20.41
CA ALA A 412 8.54 -22.34 -20.97
C ALA A 412 9.68 -22.15 -19.96
N GLN A 413 9.37 -21.84 -18.70
CA GLN A 413 10.37 -21.71 -17.64
C GLN A 413 10.97 -23.06 -17.26
N GLN A 414 10.14 -24.12 -17.20
CA GLN A 414 10.63 -25.49 -17.01
C GLN A 414 11.56 -25.94 -18.15
N ASN A 415 11.17 -25.71 -19.40
CA ASN A 415 11.98 -26.08 -20.57
C ASN A 415 13.30 -25.29 -20.61
N GLY A 416 13.27 -23.99 -20.34
CA GLY A 416 14.48 -23.17 -20.23
C GLY A 416 15.41 -23.60 -19.09
N PHE A 417 14.87 -23.95 -17.93
CA PHE A 417 15.65 -24.53 -16.82
C PHE A 417 16.35 -25.83 -17.22
N VAL A 418 15.61 -26.77 -17.84
CA VAL A 418 16.15 -28.05 -18.30
C VAL A 418 17.26 -27.83 -19.32
N ALA A 419 17.04 -26.97 -20.31
CA ALA A 419 18.01 -26.69 -21.36
C ALA A 419 19.30 -26.08 -20.79
N ALA A 420 19.18 -25.12 -19.85
CA ALA A 420 20.30 -24.52 -19.15
C ALA A 420 21.09 -25.52 -18.29
N TYR A 421 20.38 -26.40 -17.57
CA TYR A 421 21.00 -27.42 -16.71
C TYR A 421 21.82 -28.40 -17.56
N CYS A 422 21.22 -28.92 -18.63
CA CYS A 422 21.88 -29.81 -19.59
C CYS A 422 23.11 -29.12 -20.23
N ARG A 423 22.96 -27.86 -20.66
CA ARG A 423 24.04 -27.04 -21.25
C ARG A 423 25.22 -26.82 -20.30
N VAL A 424 24.96 -26.49 -19.04
CA VAL A 424 26.02 -26.07 -18.09
C VAL A 424 26.69 -27.26 -17.40
N PHE A 425 25.95 -28.33 -17.10
CA PHE A 425 26.50 -29.53 -16.43
C PHE A 425 26.85 -30.67 -17.40
N GLY A 426 26.67 -30.48 -18.71
CA GLY A 426 27.00 -31.47 -19.73
C GLY A 426 26.14 -32.75 -19.67
N LYS A 427 24.96 -32.66 -19.06
CA LYS A 427 24.05 -33.81 -18.88
C LYS A 427 23.02 -33.86 -20.01
N ILE A 428 22.70 -35.07 -20.46
CA ILE A 428 21.77 -35.28 -21.60
C ILE A 428 20.35 -35.63 -21.10
N SER A 429 20.21 -36.04 -19.83
CA SER A 429 18.93 -36.50 -19.27
C SER A 429 18.01 -35.35 -18.84
N ARG A 430 16.97 -35.10 -19.65
CA ARG A 430 15.84 -34.23 -19.29
C ARG A 430 15.21 -34.61 -17.95
N THR A 431 15.02 -35.91 -17.70
CA THR A 431 14.46 -36.43 -16.45
C THR A 431 15.33 -36.11 -15.23
N GLU A 432 16.65 -36.06 -15.40
CA GLU A 432 17.56 -35.70 -14.31
C GLU A 432 17.52 -34.20 -13.98
N ALA A 433 17.45 -33.35 -15.02
CA ALA A 433 17.26 -31.91 -14.83
C ALA A 433 15.90 -31.62 -14.15
N LEU A 434 14.82 -32.28 -14.59
CA LEU A 434 13.49 -32.15 -13.98
C LEU A 434 13.48 -32.54 -12.50
N LYS A 435 14.27 -33.53 -12.06
CA LYS A 435 14.41 -33.90 -10.63
C LYS A 435 15.04 -32.81 -9.76
N LYS A 436 15.64 -31.77 -10.35
CA LYS A 436 16.13 -30.57 -9.63
C LYS A 436 15.07 -29.48 -9.51
N LEU A 437 13.96 -29.59 -10.24
CA LEU A 437 12.79 -28.72 -10.03
C LEU A 437 11.93 -29.29 -8.89
N LYS A 438 11.56 -28.39 -7.97
CA LYS A 438 10.72 -28.68 -6.80
C LYS A 438 9.60 -27.66 -6.70
N GLY A 439 8.45 -28.05 -6.17
CA GLY A 439 7.38 -27.14 -5.82
C GLY A 439 7.63 -26.42 -4.50
N CYS A 440 6.93 -25.30 -4.28
CA CYS A 440 7.04 -24.55 -3.02
C CYS A 440 6.05 -25.09 -1.97
N ARG A 441 6.56 -25.62 -0.86
CA ARG A 441 5.72 -26.11 0.26
C ARG A 441 4.72 -25.05 0.75
N GLU A 442 5.14 -23.79 0.88
CA GLU A 442 4.26 -22.69 1.32
C GLU A 442 3.17 -22.35 0.29
N HIS A 443 3.41 -22.59 -1.00
CA HIS A 443 2.39 -22.42 -2.04
C HIS A 443 1.27 -23.48 -1.85
N PHE A 444 1.64 -24.74 -1.60
CA PHE A 444 0.68 -25.83 -1.35
C PHE A 444 -0.02 -25.74 -0.01
N VAL A 445 0.69 -25.29 1.04
CA VAL A 445 0.06 -24.98 2.34
C VAL A 445 -1.00 -23.88 2.17
N ASN A 446 -0.74 -22.82 1.39
CA ASN A 446 -1.74 -21.77 1.14
C ASN A 446 -2.92 -22.26 0.27
N LEU A 447 -2.70 -23.11 -0.73
CA LEU A 447 -3.79 -23.80 -1.45
C LEU A 447 -4.67 -24.60 -0.48
N SER A 448 -4.08 -25.28 0.51
CA SER A 448 -4.81 -26.00 1.56
C SER A 448 -5.60 -25.12 2.54
N TYR A 449 -5.35 -23.81 2.58
CA TYR A 449 -6.18 -22.85 3.32
C TYR A 449 -7.34 -22.32 2.47
N VAL A 450 -7.20 -22.25 1.15
CA VAL A 450 -8.29 -21.85 0.23
C VAL A 450 -9.31 -22.99 0.10
N SER A 451 -8.89 -24.25 0.00
CA SER A 451 -9.80 -25.40 -0.08
C SER A 451 -10.63 -25.64 1.19
N ARG A 452 -10.16 -25.20 2.37
CA ARG A 452 -10.92 -25.22 3.64
C ARG A 452 -12.22 -24.42 3.60
N GLY A 453 -12.40 -23.52 2.63
CA GLY A 453 -13.67 -22.83 2.42
C GLY A 453 -14.74 -23.67 1.71
N ILE A 454 -14.39 -24.82 1.13
CA ILE A 454 -15.21 -25.53 0.14
C ILE A 454 -15.59 -26.96 0.58
N GLN A 455 -14.76 -27.67 1.34
CA GLN A 455 -15.07 -29.05 1.78
C GLN A 455 -15.14 -29.20 3.31
N GLN A 456 -16.37 -29.18 3.84
CA GLN A 456 -16.69 -29.91 5.07
C GLN A 456 -16.87 -31.40 4.71
N ASN A 457 -15.80 -32.21 4.76
CA ASN A 457 -15.81 -33.54 5.37
C ASN A 457 -14.45 -34.27 5.25
N VAL A 458 -14.08 -34.95 6.34
CA VAL A 458 -13.21 -36.13 6.49
C VAL A 458 -12.34 -36.56 5.28
N LYS A 459 -11.20 -35.88 5.06
CA LYS A 459 -9.97 -36.44 4.44
C LYS A 459 -8.75 -35.49 4.47
N LEU A 460 -8.62 -34.69 5.54
CA LEU A 460 -7.57 -33.66 5.62
C LEU A 460 -6.16 -34.22 5.38
N ASP A 461 -5.83 -35.38 5.94
CA ASP A 461 -4.50 -35.98 5.81
C ASP A 461 -4.25 -36.44 4.35
N ALA A 462 -5.21 -37.10 3.71
CA ALA A 462 -5.09 -37.49 2.30
C ALA A 462 -4.96 -36.27 1.38
N PHE A 463 -5.75 -35.21 1.60
CA PHE A 463 -5.63 -33.96 0.86
C PHE A 463 -4.25 -33.31 1.08
N VAL A 464 -3.72 -33.32 2.31
CA VAL A 464 -2.39 -32.82 2.64
C VAL A 464 -1.31 -33.68 1.97
N ASP A 465 -1.43 -35.01 1.97
CA ASP A 465 -0.48 -35.90 1.30
C ASP A 465 -0.44 -35.66 -0.21
N MET A 466 -1.60 -35.48 -0.86
CA MET A 466 -1.67 -35.12 -2.28
C MET A 466 -1.13 -33.71 -2.55
N ALA A 467 -1.47 -32.72 -1.72
CA ALA A 467 -0.92 -31.36 -1.82
C ALA A 467 0.61 -31.33 -1.62
N MET A 468 1.13 -32.17 -0.73
CA MET A 468 2.57 -32.33 -0.51
C MET A 468 3.22 -33.13 -1.64
N ALA A 469 2.52 -34.08 -2.28
CA ALA A 469 3.01 -34.77 -3.47
C ALA A 469 3.16 -33.83 -4.68
N LEU A 470 2.41 -32.72 -4.75
CA LEU A 470 2.61 -31.67 -5.76
C LEU A 470 3.95 -30.90 -5.61
N ILE A 471 4.66 -31.04 -4.48
CA ILE A 471 6.03 -30.52 -4.31
C ILE A 471 7.02 -31.30 -5.19
N GLU A 472 6.72 -32.55 -5.50
CA GLU A 472 7.56 -33.38 -6.38
C GLU A 472 6.99 -33.37 -7.81
N LEU A 473 7.90 -33.25 -8.77
CA LEU A 473 7.56 -33.19 -10.19
C LEU A 473 7.09 -34.57 -10.64
N ASP A 474 5.95 -34.62 -11.35
CA ASP A 474 5.37 -35.89 -11.78
C ASP A 474 6.22 -36.52 -12.88
N LEU A 475 6.81 -37.68 -12.58
CA LEU A 475 7.66 -38.42 -13.52
C LEU A 475 6.84 -39.13 -14.61
N ASP A 476 5.53 -39.31 -14.40
CA ASP A 476 4.60 -39.87 -15.38
C ASP A 476 4.06 -38.81 -16.36
N GLY A 477 4.51 -37.54 -16.22
CA GLY A 477 4.29 -36.49 -17.21
C GLY A 477 2.95 -35.77 -17.11
N ARG A 478 2.13 -36.04 -16.10
CA ARG A 478 0.88 -35.32 -15.82
C ARG A 478 1.16 -33.85 -15.48
N THR A 479 0.34 -32.96 -16.02
CA THR A 479 0.39 -31.52 -15.79
C THR A 479 0.01 -31.16 -14.35
N HIS A 480 0.30 -29.92 -13.95
CA HIS A 480 -0.02 -29.46 -12.61
C HIS A 480 -1.54 -29.36 -12.40
N GLU A 481 -2.23 -28.90 -13.44
CA GLU A 481 -3.68 -28.75 -13.52
C GLU A 481 -4.39 -30.10 -13.40
N GLU A 482 -3.95 -31.15 -14.11
CA GLU A 482 -4.52 -32.50 -14.00
C GLU A 482 -4.40 -33.08 -12.59
N ARG A 483 -3.28 -32.82 -11.89
CA ARG A 483 -3.06 -33.29 -10.51
C ARG A 483 -3.87 -32.48 -9.48
N ILE A 484 -4.13 -31.20 -9.74
CA ILE A 484 -5.06 -30.37 -8.95
C ILE A 484 -6.52 -30.79 -9.19
N ASP A 485 -6.87 -31.17 -10.41
CA ASP A 485 -8.20 -31.67 -10.75
C ASP A 485 -8.49 -33.02 -10.07
N GLU A 486 -7.51 -33.93 -10.06
CA GLU A 486 -7.56 -35.19 -9.28
C GLU A 486 -7.84 -34.93 -7.78
N MET A 487 -7.15 -33.94 -7.17
CA MET A 487 -7.44 -33.50 -5.79
C MET A 487 -8.84 -32.90 -5.61
N SER A 488 -9.39 -32.27 -6.65
CA SER A 488 -10.73 -31.68 -6.64
C SER A 488 -11.85 -32.74 -6.74
N HIS A 489 -11.48 -33.97 -7.13
CA HIS A 489 -12.38 -35.12 -7.27
C HIS A 489 -12.33 -36.08 -6.06
N LEU A 490 -11.68 -35.69 -4.95
CA LEU A 490 -11.67 -36.46 -3.71
C LEU A 490 -13.08 -36.50 -3.06
N PRO A 491 -13.64 -37.70 -2.80
CA PRO A 491 -14.95 -37.88 -2.15
C PRO A 491 -14.88 -37.82 -0.62
#